data_AF-A0A6G0T316-F1
#
_entry.id   AF-A0A6G0T316-F1
#
_cell.length_a   1.000
_cell.length_b   1.000
_cell.length_c   1.000
_cell.angle_alpha   90.00
_cell.angle_beta   90.00
_cell.angle_gamma   90.00
#
_symmetry.space_group_name_H-M   'P 1'
#
loop_
_entity.id
_entity.type
_entity.pdbx_description
1 polymer ?
#
loop_
_entity_poly.entity_id
_entity_poly.type
_entity_poly.pdbx_seq_one_letter_code
_entity_poly.pdbx_strand_id
1 'polypeptide(L)'
;MCKPKKSERRVVAAESIFRSFVIAKKLESSEVIFQKPVNITDIHILSSSMFSPTPNGGIIPGLTEPGKIQITFQCNNVDEESASANVDLGELNYEENINTKLLCDNEIWTNRLIVQGKFLVLTIVVYGTVNDLKAESTQKKDPSTITIPPIFDGPIDMSGVEYIPDSVMERIDAEVEHEFDKLSGVHQNNH
;
A
#
# COMPACT_ATOMS: atom_id res chain seq x y z
N MET A 1 34.56 14.29 2.43
CA MET A 1 33.15 14.68 2.65
C MET A 1 32.37 14.35 1.39
N CYS A 2 31.60 13.26 1.38
CA CYS A 2 30.72 12.94 0.25
C CYS A 2 29.58 13.95 0.26
N LYS A 3 29.49 14.77 -0.79
CA LYS A 3 28.29 15.57 -1.04
C LYS A 3 27.13 14.58 -1.29
N PRO A 4 25.94 14.77 -0.69
CA PRO A 4 24.79 13.93 -1.02
C PRO A 4 24.50 14.06 -2.52
N LYS A 5 24.39 12.92 -3.21
CA LYS A 5 23.93 12.91 -4.61
C LYS A 5 22.51 13.50 -4.63
N LYS A 6 22.19 14.26 -5.69
CA LYS A 6 20.82 14.69 -6.02
C LYS A 6 19.80 13.61 -5.64
N SER A 7 18.72 14.03 -5.00
CA SER A 7 17.57 13.25 -4.51
C SER A 7 17.44 11.85 -5.14
N GLU A 8 17.79 10.82 -4.38
CA GLU A 8 17.74 9.43 -4.83
C GLU A 8 16.27 8.99 -4.98
N ARG A 9 15.97 8.28 -6.09
CA ARG A 9 14.66 7.69 -6.37
C ARG A 9 14.24 6.81 -5.18
N ARG A 10 13.05 7.05 -4.63
CA ARG A 10 12.49 6.31 -3.49
C ARG A 10 10.98 6.15 -3.62
N VAL A 11 10.39 5.28 -2.80
CA VAL A 11 8.94 5.21 -2.64
C VAL A 11 8.47 6.51 -1.99
N VAL A 12 7.58 7.24 -2.66
CA VAL A 12 7.00 8.50 -2.18
C VAL A 12 5.56 8.36 -1.73
N ALA A 13 4.83 7.36 -2.25
CA ALA A 13 3.53 6.94 -1.75
C ALA A 13 3.30 5.44 -1.99
N ALA A 14 2.46 4.84 -1.17
CA ALA A 14 2.03 3.46 -1.27
C ALA A 14 0.60 3.38 -0.71
N GLU A 15 -0.39 3.18 -1.57
CA GLU A 15 -1.82 3.29 -1.21
C GLU A 15 -2.67 2.20 -1.85
N SER A 16 -3.71 1.77 -1.14
CA SER A 16 -4.78 0.92 -1.65
C SER A 16 -6.08 1.72 -1.71
N ILE A 17 -6.61 1.91 -2.90
CA ILE A 17 -7.82 2.67 -3.18
C ILE A 17 -8.98 1.69 -3.31
N PHE A 18 -9.99 1.81 -2.46
CA PHE A 18 -11.16 0.93 -2.46
C PHE A 18 -12.38 1.66 -3.03
N ARG A 19 -13.18 0.93 -3.81
CA ARG A 19 -14.46 1.41 -4.35
C ARG A 19 -15.57 0.44 -3.98
N SER A 20 -16.78 0.96 -3.84
CA SER A 20 -17.95 0.08 -3.71
C SER A 20 -18.21 -0.64 -5.04
N PHE A 21 -18.88 -1.80 -4.99
CA PHE A 21 -19.24 -2.57 -6.20
C PHE A 21 -20.03 -1.76 -7.24
N VAL A 22 -20.79 -0.75 -6.81
CA VAL A 22 -21.56 0.11 -7.71
C VAL A 22 -20.65 1.12 -8.42
N ILE A 23 -19.69 1.70 -7.70
CA ILE A 23 -18.76 2.72 -8.20
C ILE A 23 -17.66 2.06 -9.05
N ALA A 24 -17.23 0.85 -8.70
CA ALA A 24 -16.18 0.10 -9.39
C ALA A 24 -16.44 -0.12 -10.90
N LYS A 25 -17.72 -0.12 -11.30
CA LYS A 25 -18.15 -0.29 -12.70
C LYS A 25 -18.12 1.01 -13.52
N LYS A 26 -17.90 2.16 -12.87
CA LYS A 26 -17.88 3.49 -13.47
C LYS A 26 -16.45 4.02 -13.57
N LEU A 27 -16.20 4.83 -14.59
CA LEU A 27 -14.95 5.56 -14.71
C LEU A 27 -14.99 6.69 -13.69
N GLU A 28 -14.15 6.58 -12.67
CA GLU A 28 -14.12 7.51 -11.54
C GLU A 28 -12.67 7.86 -11.22
N SER A 29 -12.47 9.01 -10.58
CA SER A 29 -11.16 9.50 -10.13
C SER A 29 -10.94 9.24 -8.64
N SER A 30 -9.69 9.05 -8.27
CA SER A 30 -9.22 8.99 -6.89
C SER A 30 -7.91 9.76 -6.79
N GLU A 31 -7.59 10.29 -5.61
CA GLU A 31 -6.43 11.16 -5.43
C GLU A 31 -5.47 10.60 -4.39
N VAL A 32 -4.18 10.76 -4.66
CA VAL A 32 -3.09 10.54 -3.72
C VAL A 32 -2.44 11.90 -3.46
N ILE A 33 -2.43 12.33 -2.19
CA ILE A 33 -1.92 13.64 -1.79
C ILE A 33 -0.54 13.48 -1.15
N PHE A 34 0.45 14.20 -1.68
CA PHE A 34 1.80 14.21 -1.13
C PHE A 34 1.99 15.39 -0.18
N GLN A 35 2.57 15.14 1.00
CA GLN A 35 2.85 16.19 1.99
C GLN A 35 3.89 17.21 1.51
N LYS A 36 4.80 16.78 0.62
CA LYS A 36 5.81 17.61 -0.03
C LYS A 36 5.73 17.39 -1.54
N PRO A 37 6.03 18.40 -2.37
CA PRO A 37 6.12 18.21 -3.80
C PRO A 37 7.12 17.10 -4.16
N VAL A 38 6.69 16.23 -5.07
CA VAL A 38 7.48 15.11 -5.59
C VAL A 38 7.55 15.19 -7.10
N ASN A 39 8.63 14.68 -7.67
CA ASN A 39 8.75 14.44 -9.09
C ASN A 39 8.65 12.92 -9.29
N ILE A 40 7.55 12.48 -9.92
CA ILE A 40 7.19 11.07 -10.08
C ILE A 40 7.97 10.48 -11.24
N THR A 41 8.70 9.39 -11.00
CA THR A 41 9.48 8.69 -12.04
C THR A 41 8.76 7.47 -12.58
N ASP A 42 8.02 6.77 -11.73
CA ASP A 42 7.29 5.58 -12.10
C ASP A 42 6.19 5.24 -11.09
N ILE A 43 5.14 4.59 -11.60
CA ILE A 43 4.00 4.14 -10.81
C ILE A 43 3.86 2.65 -11.03
N HIS A 44 3.93 1.89 -9.95
CA HIS A 44 3.76 0.43 -9.95
C HIS A 44 2.38 0.08 -9.39
N ILE A 45 1.73 -0.90 -9.99
CA ILE A 45 0.50 -1.52 -9.50
C ILE A 45 0.85 -2.89 -8.94
N LEU A 46 0.43 -3.15 -7.70
CA LEU A 46 0.71 -4.41 -7.02
C LEU A 46 -0.45 -5.39 -7.20
N SER A 47 -0.15 -6.56 -7.76
CA SER A 47 -1.07 -7.70 -7.79
C SER A 47 -1.15 -8.40 -6.43
N SER A 48 -2.10 -9.32 -6.29
CA SER A 48 -2.33 -10.10 -5.05
C SER A 48 -1.09 -10.86 -4.54
N SER A 49 -0.16 -11.21 -5.43
CA SER A 49 1.09 -11.91 -5.12
C SER A 49 2.27 -10.99 -4.84
N MET A 50 2.09 -9.68 -4.92
CA MET A 50 3.16 -8.68 -4.78
C MET A 50 3.07 -7.94 -3.44
N PHE A 51 4.20 -7.40 -3.01
CA PHE A 51 4.29 -6.46 -1.90
C PHE A 51 5.40 -5.45 -2.15
N SER A 52 5.34 -4.31 -1.47
CA SER A 52 6.37 -3.27 -1.55
C SER A 52 6.57 -2.59 -0.20
N PRO A 53 7.77 -2.04 0.09
CA PRO A 53 7.95 -1.12 1.20
C PRO A 53 7.06 0.13 1.07
N THR A 54 6.65 0.69 2.19
CA THR A 54 5.97 1.99 2.26
C THR A 54 6.96 3.11 2.61
N PRO A 55 6.64 4.39 2.34
CA PRO A 55 7.52 5.51 2.72
C PRO A 55 7.86 5.58 4.21
N ASN A 56 7.03 4.98 5.08
CA ASN A 56 7.14 5.05 6.53
C ASN A 56 7.76 3.79 7.16
N GLY A 57 8.38 2.90 6.37
CA GLY A 57 9.09 1.72 6.88
C GLY A 57 8.25 0.47 7.12
N GLY A 58 7.04 0.39 6.55
CA GLY A 58 6.19 -0.81 6.55
C GLY A 58 6.20 -1.53 5.21
N ILE A 59 5.28 -2.50 5.05
CA ILE A 59 5.02 -3.22 3.80
C ILE A 59 3.56 -3.02 3.42
N ILE A 60 3.29 -2.80 2.13
CA ILE A 60 1.95 -2.83 1.53
C ILE A 60 1.80 -4.10 0.68
N PRO A 61 0.81 -4.98 0.97
CA PRO A 61 0.47 -6.07 0.07
C PRO A 61 -0.38 -5.54 -1.10
N GLY A 62 -0.18 -6.11 -2.27
CA GLY A 62 -1.03 -5.82 -3.42
C GLY A 62 -2.39 -6.47 -3.27
N LEU A 63 -3.44 -5.71 -3.58
CA LEU A 63 -4.82 -6.17 -3.52
C LEU A 63 -5.56 -5.86 -4.83
N THR A 64 -4.86 -5.47 -5.90
CA THR A 64 -5.49 -4.93 -7.12
C THR A 64 -6.49 -5.90 -7.75
N GLU A 65 -7.72 -5.43 -7.97
CA GLU A 65 -8.81 -6.17 -8.60
C GLU A 65 -9.67 -5.20 -9.46
N PRO A 66 -9.96 -5.54 -10.74
CA PRO A 66 -9.69 -6.81 -11.40
C PRO A 66 -8.27 -6.93 -12.00
N GLY A 67 -7.86 -8.16 -12.32
CA GLY A 67 -6.53 -8.48 -12.87
C GLY A 67 -6.20 -7.88 -14.26
N LYS A 68 -7.16 -7.23 -14.92
CA LYS A 68 -6.97 -6.48 -16.17
C LYS A 68 -7.77 -5.19 -16.14
N ILE A 69 -7.11 -4.04 -16.20
CA ILE A 69 -7.75 -2.72 -16.17
C ILE A 69 -6.91 -1.69 -16.91
N GLN A 70 -7.57 -0.73 -17.57
CA GLN A 70 -6.94 0.47 -18.08
C GLN A 70 -7.03 1.56 -16.99
N ILE A 71 -5.89 2.19 -16.69
CA ILE A 71 -5.80 3.27 -15.72
C ILE A 71 -5.08 4.45 -16.34
N THR A 72 -5.65 5.63 -16.19
CA THR A 72 -5.05 6.90 -16.57
C THR A 72 -4.51 7.61 -15.34
N PHE A 73 -3.28 8.09 -15.42
CA PHE A 73 -2.63 8.85 -14.37
C PHE A 73 -2.44 10.30 -14.82
N GLN A 74 -2.84 11.23 -13.95
CA GLN A 74 -2.65 12.67 -14.14
C GLN A 74 -2.10 13.26 -12.86
N CYS A 75 -1.47 14.42 -12.93
CA CYS A 75 -1.04 15.14 -11.74
C CYS A 75 -1.24 16.64 -11.89
N ASN A 76 -1.20 17.39 -10.80
CA ASN A 76 -1.06 18.84 -10.92
C ASN A 76 0.41 19.23 -11.10
N ASN A 77 0.65 20.40 -11.71
CA ASN A 77 1.96 21.04 -11.72
C ASN A 77 1.98 22.14 -10.64
N VAL A 78 2.88 22.04 -9.65
CA VAL A 78 2.99 23.05 -8.59
C VAL A 78 3.74 24.31 -9.04
N ASP A 79 4.47 24.24 -10.15
CA ASP A 79 5.26 25.35 -10.69
C ASP A 79 4.40 26.30 -11.56
N GLU A 80 3.17 25.92 -11.89
CA GLU A 80 2.24 26.74 -12.66
C GLU A 80 1.22 27.44 -11.74
N GLU A 81 1.19 28.77 -11.80
CA GLU A 81 0.28 29.63 -11.02
C GLU A 81 -1.22 29.32 -11.28
N SER A 82 -1.53 28.69 -12.42
CA SER A 82 -2.86 28.20 -12.79
C SER A 82 -2.99 26.68 -12.61
N ALA A 83 -2.69 26.17 -11.41
CA ALA A 83 -2.78 24.75 -11.01
C ALA A 83 -4.17 24.07 -11.16
N SER A 84 -5.07 24.65 -11.95
CA SER A 84 -6.41 24.13 -12.27
C SER A 84 -6.40 23.07 -13.37
N ALA A 85 -5.40 23.05 -14.26
CA ALA A 85 -5.28 22.01 -15.28
C ALA A 85 -4.39 20.87 -14.77
N ASN A 86 -4.91 19.64 -14.85
CA ASN A 86 -4.10 18.45 -14.60
C ASN A 86 -3.24 18.14 -15.83
N VAL A 87 -2.01 17.69 -15.61
CA VAL A 87 -1.09 17.22 -16.64
C VAL A 87 -1.15 15.71 -16.71
N ASP A 88 -1.22 15.17 -17.93
CA ASP A 88 -1.22 13.73 -18.16
C ASP A 88 0.18 13.14 -17.87
N LEU A 89 0.22 12.12 -17.00
CA LEU A 89 1.42 11.32 -16.76
C LEU A 89 1.49 10.10 -17.69
N GLY A 90 0.33 9.61 -18.13
CA GLY A 90 0.22 8.50 -19.07
C GLY A 90 -0.90 7.54 -18.72
N GLU A 91 -0.99 6.49 -19.52
CA GLU A 91 -1.98 5.43 -19.38
C GLU A 91 -1.28 4.07 -19.22
N LEU A 92 -1.78 3.27 -18.29
CA LEU A 92 -1.34 1.90 -18.06
C LEU A 92 -2.49 0.93 -18.34
N ASN A 93 -2.31 0.09 -19.36
CA ASN A 93 -3.13 -1.09 -19.57
C ASN A 93 -2.61 -2.20 -18.67
N TYR A 94 -3.01 -2.16 -17.40
CA TYR A 94 -2.60 -3.12 -16.40
C TYR A 94 -3.06 -4.53 -16.76
N GLU A 95 -2.13 -5.47 -16.67
CA GLU A 95 -2.41 -6.89 -16.73
C GLU A 95 -1.54 -7.58 -15.66
N GLU A 96 -2.21 -8.29 -14.77
CA GLU A 96 -1.59 -8.96 -13.64
C GLU A 96 -0.39 -9.81 -14.08
N ASN A 97 0.76 -9.56 -13.46
CA ASN A 97 2.05 -10.20 -13.74
C ASN A 97 2.63 -9.99 -15.16
N ILE A 98 2.00 -9.19 -16.02
CA ILE A 98 2.45 -8.91 -17.40
C ILE A 98 2.84 -7.45 -17.56
N ASN A 99 1.93 -6.53 -17.23
CA ASN A 99 2.15 -5.10 -17.37
C ASN A 99 1.70 -4.38 -16.10
N THR A 100 2.66 -4.10 -15.22
CA THR A 100 2.37 -3.65 -13.85
C THR A 100 2.95 -2.29 -13.50
N LYS A 101 3.59 -1.59 -14.46
CA LYS A 101 4.24 -0.31 -14.18
C LYS A 101 4.10 0.67 -15.33
N LEU A 102 3.95 1.93 -14.98
CA LEU A 102 4.07 3.08 -15.88
C LEU A 102 5.38 3.79 -15.58
N LEU A 103 6.16 4.10 -16.62
CA LEU A 103 7.30 5.01 -16.52
C LEU A 103 6.83 6.42 -16.89
N CYS A 104 7.26 7.42 -16.11
CA CYS A 104 6.90 8.81 -16.31
C CYS A 104 8.11 9.56 -16.86
N ASP A 105 7.99 10.09 -18.09
CA ASP A 105 9.09 10.77 -18.79
C ASP A 105 9.13 12.29 -18.51
N ASN A 106 8.29 12.80 -17.60
CA ASN A 106 8.10 14.22 -17.36
C ASN A 106 8.75 14.68 -16.04
N GLU A 107 9.42 15.84 -16.08
CA GLU A 107 10.03 16.46 -14.90
C GLU A 107 9.07 17.45 -14.22
N ILE A 108 7.91 16.96 -13.76
CA ILE A 108 6.87 17.78 -13.13
C ILE A 108 6.91 17.61 -11.62
N TRP A 109 6.98 18.72 -10.88
CA TRP A 109 6.76 18.71 -9.44
C TRP A 109 5.26 18.73 -9.14
N THR A 110 4.81 17.75 -8.37
CA THR A 110 3.39 17.55 -8.04
C THR A 110 3.19 17.30 -6.56
N ASN A 111 2.05 17.73 -6.02
CA ASN A 111 1.59 17.34 -4.68
C ASN A 111 0.26 16.56 -4.71
N ARG A 112 -0.27 16.28 -5.91
CA ARG A 112 -1.51 15.53 -6.11
C ARG A 112 -1.39 14.65 -7.36
N LEU A 113 -1.42 13.35 -7.16
CA LEU A 113 -1.60 12.36 -8.22
C LEU A 113 -3.09 12.00 -8.31
N ILE A 114 -3.61 11.97 -9.53
CA ILE A 114 -5.00 11.62 -9.85
C ILE A 114 -4.97 10.30 -10.63
N VAL A 115 -5.79 9.37 -10.17
CA VAL A 115 -5.89 8.01 -10.69
C VAL A 115 -7.30 7.80 -11.21
N GLN A 116 -7.45 7.52 -12.50
CA GLN A 116 -8.74 7.30 -13.15
C GLN A 116 -8.81 5.89 -13.72
N GLY A 117 -9.90 5.19 -13.45
CA GLY A 117 -10.09 3.83 -13.94
C GLY A 117 -11.40 3.21 -13.49
N LYS A 118 -11.62 1.94 -13.82
CA LYS A 118 -12.76 1.12 -13.37
C LYS A 118 -12.22 -0.09 -12.60
N PHE A 119 -12.21 -0.01 -11.28
CA PHE A 119 -11.63 -1.05 -10.42
C PHE A 119 -12.40 -1.17 -9.10
N LEU A 120 -12.33 -2.34 -8.47
CA LEU A 120 -12.86 -2.57 -7.13
C LEU A 120 -11.86 -2.11 -6.08
N VAL A 121 -10.62 -2.53 -6.24
CA VAL A 121 -9.49 -2.12 -5.41
C VAL A 121 -8.26 -1.96 -6.29
N LEU A 122 -7.47 -0.93 -6.02
CA LEU A 122 -6.24 -0.67 -6.74
C LEU A 122 -5.13 -0.36 -5.74
N THR A 123 -4.06 -1.17 -5.75
CA THR A 123 -2.89 -0.91 -4.92
C THR A 123 -1.77 -0.34 -5.77
N ILE A 124 -1.36 0.89 -5.48
CA ILE A 124 -0.29 1.60 -6.19
C ILE A 124 0.89 1.90 -5.29
N VAL A 125 2.08 1.88 -5.88
CA VAL A 125 3.33 2.34 -5.30
C VAL A 125 3.94 3.36 -6.24
N VAL A 126 4.09 4.57 -5.74
CA VAL A 126 4.63 5.69 -6.51
C VAL A 126 6.09 5.87 -6.14
N TYR A 127 6.96 5.84 -7.14
CA TYR A 127 8.37 6.15 -7.00
C TYR A 127 8.66 7.54 -7.56
N GLY A 128 9.62 8.19 -6.93
CA GLY A 128 10.05 9.50 -7.37
C GLY A 128 11.11 10.11 -6.49
N THR A 129 11.29 11.41 -6.66
CA THR A 129 12.16 12.23 -5.83
C THR A 129 11.34 13.27 -5.10
N VAL A 130 11.74 13.61 -3.88
CA VAL A 130 11.07 14.65 -3.10
C VAL A 130 11.92 15.90 -3.14
N ASN A 131 11.30 17.07 -3.27
CA ASN A 131 11.99 18.35 -3.21
C ASN A 131 12.35 18.63 -1.74
N ASP A 132 13.47 18.07 -1.28
CA ASP A 132 13.96 18.27 0.08
C ASP A 132 15.30 19.02 0.03
N LEU A 133 15.23 20.34 0.23
CA LEU A 133 16.41 21.15 0.62
C LEU A 133 17.01 20.67 1.98
N LYS A 134 16.31 19.79 2.70
CA LYS A 134 16.72 19.17 3.98
C LYS A 134 16.87 17.64 3.91
N ALA A 135 17.23 17.09 2.74
CA ALA A 135 17.48 15.64 2.58
C ALA A 135 18.66 15.10 3.41
N GLU A 136 19.25 15.89 4.31
CA GLU A 136 20.34 15.45 5.20
C GLU A 136 19.86 14.74 6.48
N SER A 137 18.55 14.66 6.78
CA SER A 137 18.12 14.18 8.12
C SER A 137 17.13 13.01 8.20
N THR A 138 16.90 12.22 7.15
CA THR A 138 15.99 11.04 7.27
C THR A 138 16.45 9.73 6.65
N GLN A 139 17.68 9.62 6.13
CA GLN A 139 18.34 8.31 6.09
C GLN A 139 19.23 8.16 7.32
N LYS A 140 18.61 7.99 8.49
CA LYS A 140 19.31 7.22 9.52
C LYS A 140 19.30 5.78 9.02
N LYS A 141 20.44 5.43 8.47
CA LYS A 141 20.86 4.08 8.14
C LYS A 141 20.82 3.25 9.42
N ASP A 142 19.69 2.63 9.71
CA ASP A 142 19.69 1.36 10.41
C ASP A 142 19.39 0.29 9.37
N PRO A 143 20.38 -0.51 8.94
CA PRO A 143 20.04 -1.86 8.59
C PRO A 143 19.59 -2.48 9.91
N SER A 144 18.29 -2.43 10.20
CA SER A 144 17.69 -3.49 10.99
C SER A 144 17.84 -4.74 10.13
N THR A 145 19.04 -5.33 10.19
CA THR A 145 19.22 -6.75 10.05
C THR A 145 18.13 -7.33 10.93
N ILE A 146 17.08 -7.86 10.32
CA ILE A 146 16.31 -8.89 10.97
C ILE A 146 17.36 -9.97 11.21
N THR A 147 17.96 -9.96 12.40
CA THR A 147 18.77 -11.07 12.87
C THR A 147 17.75 -12.18 13.04
N ILE A 148 17.51 -12.92 11.96
CA ILE A 148 16.96 -14.26 12.08
C ILE A 148 17.91 -14.93 13.08
N PRO A 149 17.45 -15.35 14.27
CA PRO A 149 18.33 -16.07 15.17
C PRO A 149 18.91 -17.24 14.35
N PRO A 150 20.21 -17.53 14.46
CA PRO A 150 20.74 -18.71 13.79
C PRO A 150 19.85 -19.89 14.17
N ILE A 151 19.37 -20.64 13.18
CA ILE A 151 18.70 -21.91 13.41
C ILE A 151 19.72 -22.73 14.19
N PHE A 152 19.43 -22.93 15.48
CA PHE A 152 20.27 -23.73 16.35
C PHE A 152 20.08 -25.18 15.87
N ASP A 153 21.10 -25.79 15.27
CA ASP A 153 21.13 -27.24 14.96
C ASP A 153 21.31 -28.08 16.24
N GLY A 154 20.65 -27.68 17.33
CA GLY A 154 20.62 -28.39 18.61
C GLY A 154 19.22 -28.94 18.89
N PRO A 155 19.10 -30.02 19.68
CA PRO A 155 17.80 -30.52 20.11
C PRO A 155 17.03 -29.41 20.84
N ILE A 156 15.80 -29.16 20.39
CA ILE A 156 14.88 -28.18 20.99
C ILE A 156 14.62 -28.60 22.44
N ASP A 157 15.05 -27.77 23.40
CA ASP A 157 14.73 -27.95 24.81
C ASP A 157 13.27 -27.57 25.07
N MET A 158 12.41 -28.59 25.15
CA MET A 158 10.96 -28.46 25.38
C MET A 158 10.62 -28.40 26.88
N SER A 159 11.59 -28.21 27.78
CA SER A 159 11.37 -28.22 29.24
C SER A 159 10.51 -27.06 29.77
N GLY A 160 10.22 -26.06 28.94
CA GLY A 160 9.39 -24.89 29.28
C GLY A 160 8.03 -24.80 28.59
N VAL A 161 7.59 -25.84 27.85
CA VAL A 161 6.24 -25.82 27.25
C VAL A 161 5.22 -26.18 28.32
N GLU A 162 4.53 -25.18 28.87
CA GLU A 162 3.34 -25.42 29.69
C GLU A 162 2.22 -25.98 28.81
N TYR A 163 1.84 -27.22 29.08
CA TYR A 163 0.68 -27.87 28.47
C TYR A 163 -0.58 -27.17 28.95
N ILE A 164 -1.29 -26.50 28.03
CA ILE A 164 -2.64 -26.02 28.30
C ILE A 164 -3.55 -27.26 28.32
N PRO A 165 -4.19 -27.60 29.45
CA PRO A 165 -5.07 -28.75 29.52
C PRO A 165 -6.25 -28.60 28.56
N ASP A 166 -6.67 -29.69 27.93
CA ASP A 166 -7.80 -29.67 26.98
C ASP A 166 -9.09 -29.11 27.60
N SER A 167 -9.25 -29.23 28.92
CA SER A 167 -10.37 -28.67 29.68
C SER A 167 -10.40 -27.13 29.73
N VAL A 168 -9.27 -26.46 29.47
CA VAL A 168 -9.22 -25.00 29.33
C VAL A 168 -9.71 -24.60 27.94
N MET A 169 -9.34 -25.35 26.90
CA MET A 169 -9.80 -25.10 25.53
C MET A 169 -11.30 -25.35 25.40
N GLU A 170 -11.82 -26.44 25.96
CA GLU A 170 -13.26 -26.74 25.96
C GLU A 170 -14.11 -25.64 26.63
N ARG A 171 -13.58 -24.99 27.69
CA ARG A 171 -14.26 -23.87 28.34
C ARG A 171 -14.28 -22.62 27.47
N ILE A 172 -13.19 -22.35 26.74
CA ILE A 172 -13.11 -21.22 25.83
C ILE A 172 -14.10 -21.40 24.68
N ASP A 173 -14.16 -22.60 24.10
CA ASP A 173 -15.09 -22.89 23.00
C ASP A 173 -16.55 -22.77 23.44
N ALA A 174 -16.89 -23.29 24.63
CA ALA A 174 -18.24 -23.17 25.18
C ALA A 174 -18.64 -21.71 25.50
N GLU A 175 -17.70 -20.89 25.98
CA GLU A 175 -17.95 -19.46 26.25
C GLU A 175 -18.19 -18.69 24.94
N VAL A 176 -17.44 -19.02 23.88
CA VAL A 176 -17.58 -18.41 22.55
C VAL A 176 -18.92 -18.79 21.91
N GLU A 177 -19.34 -20.06 21.97
CA GLU A 177 -20.64 -20.48 21.44
C GLU A 177 -21.81 -19.83 22.19
N HIS A 178 -21.73 -19.74 23.52
CA HIS A 178 -22.77 -19.12 24.35
C HIS A 178 -22.93 -17.62 24.07
N GLU A 179 -21.83 -16.88 23.83
CA GLU A 179 -21.93 -15.47 23.43
C GLU A 179 -22.45 -15.30 22.00
N PHE A 180 -22.15 -16.25 21.10
CA PHE A 180 -22.70 -16.24 19.74
C PHE A 180 -24.21 -16.48 19.72
N ASP A 181 -24.71 -17.39 20.57
CA ASP A 181 -26.15 -17.68 20.71
C ASP A 181 -26.94 -16.53 21.34
N LYS A 182 -26.35 -15.79 22.29
CA LYS A 182 -26.95 -14.56 22.83
C LYS A 182 -27.09 -13.47 21.78
N LEU A 183 -26.13 -13.35 20.87
CA LEU A 183 -26.15 -12.35 19.79
C LEU A 183 -27.13 -12.73 18.67
N SER A 184 -27.32 -14.01 18.40
CA SER A 184 -28.23 -14.51 17.36
C SER A 184 -29.69 -14.58 17.82
N GLY A 185 -29.96 -14.71 19.13
CA GLY A 185 -31.31 -14.76 19.70
C GLY A 185 -32.08 -13.42 19.76
N VAL A 186 -31.48 -12.28 19.41
CA VAL A 186 -32.12 -10.95 19.50
C VAL A 186 -32.97 -10.59 18.25
N HIS A 187 -33.17 -11.52 17.30
CA HIS A 187 -33.92 -11.25 16.06
C HIS A 187 -35.25 -11.98 15.85
N GLN A 188 -35.83 -12.60 16.89
CA GLN A 188 -37.20 -13.10 16.81
C GLN A 188 -38.07 -12.51 17.90
N ASN A 189 -38.52 -11.27 17.69
CA ASN A 189 -39.80 -10.75 18.14
C ASN A 189 -40.01 -9.37 17.50
N ASN A 190 -40.59 -9.36 16.29
CA ASN A 190 -41.52 -8.31 15.85
C ASN A 190 -42.20 -8.75 14.54
N HIS A 191 -43.51 -8.98 14.68
CA HIS A 191 -44.56 -9.25 13.69
C HIS A 191 -44.68 -10.65 13.09
#